data_AF-A0A498KWL5-F1
#
_entry.id   AF-A0A498KWL5-F1
#
_cell.length_a   1.000
_cell.length_b   1.000
_cell.length_c   1.000
_cell.angle_alpha   90.00
_cell.angle_beta   90.00
_cell.angle_gamma   90.00
#
_symmetry.space_group_name_H-M   'P 1'
#
loop_
_entity.id
_entity.type
_entity.pdbx_description
1 polymer ?
#
loop_
_entity_poly.entity_id
_entity_poly.type
_entity_poly.pdbx_seq_one_letter_code
_entity_poly.pdbx_strand_id
1 'polypeptide(L)'
;MGQTTLDDDDLFDEAASEMREDVEESLANARDALPEGDAIWGVEADNTLGVLNGLRSALDPGEAEEHLTDAKKWYTMGERADAFDDADDLAEEIKALDEVFADIEDAHEQVSDLASTVPELRGALDDAHAAADEDEEAEGDAEADADAEEAEAAD
;
A
#
# COMPACT_ATOMS: atom_id res chain seq x y z
N MET A 1 -61.96 17.32 9.25
CA MET A 1 -60.74 16.50 9.29
C MET A 1 -59.58 17.47 9.20
N GLY A 2 -58.86 17.69 10.30
CA GLY A 2 -57.65 18.50 10.31
C GLY A 2 -56.51 17.59 9.88
N GLN A 3 -56.06 17.75 8.65
CA GLN A 3 -54.87 17.08 8.17
C GLN A 3 -53.65 17.63 8.93
N THR A 4 -53.03 16.73 9.69
CA THR A 4 -51.58 16.56 9.91
C THR A 4 -50.71 17.37 8.94
N THR A 5 -50.43 18.62 9.29
CA THR A 5 -49.41 19.47 8.62
C THR A 5 -48.28 19.83 9.59
N LEU A 6 -48.38 19.43 10.86
CA LEU A 6 -47.27 18.81 11.60
C LEU A 6 -47.19 17.37 11.05
N ASP A 7 -46.10 16.85 10.50
CA ASP A 7 -44.67 17.01 10.80
C ASP A 7 -43.84 16.89 9.49
N ASP A 8 -44.30 17.42 8.34
CA ASP A 8 -43.53 17.24 7.09
C ASP A 8 -42.15 17.92 7.18
N ASP A 9 -42.08 19.17 7.68
CA ASP A 9 -40.80 19.86 7.94
C ASP A 9 -39.96 19.13 9.01
N ASP A 10 -40.56 18.69 10.12
CA ASP A 10 -39.85 17.92 11.16
C ASP A 10 -39.34 16.56 10.62
N LEU A 11 -40.03 15.94 9.66
CA LEU A 11 -39.59 14.69 9.00
C LEU A 11 -38.43 14.93 8.03
N PHE A 12 -38.40 16.07 7.34
CA PHE A 12 -37.27 16.45 6.49
C PHE A 12 -36.03 16.78 7.32
N ASP A 13 -36.20 17.47 8.45
CA ASP A 13 -35.12 17.77 9.39
C ASP A 13 -34.56 16.48 10.04
N GLU A 14 -35.42 15.53 10.40
CA GLU A 14 -34.99 14.21 10.88
C GLU A 14 -34.22 13.46 9.79
N ALA A 15 -34.75 13.40 8.56
CA ALA A 15 -34.07 12.72 7.46
C ALA A 15 -32.73 13.39 7.09
N ALA A 16 -32.65 14.72 7.18
CA ALA A 16 -31.40 15.45 7.00
C ALA A 16 -30.37 15.11 8.08
N SER A 17 -30.83 14.99 9.33
CA SER A 17 -30.00 14.58 10.47
C SER A 17 -29.52 13.12 10.32
N GLU A 18 -30.38 12.19 9.91
CA GLU A 18 -30.00 10.80 9.62
C GLU A 18 -28.95 10.73 8.50
N MET A 19 -29.15 11.45 7.39
CA MET A 19 -28.20 11.50 6.27
C MET A 19 -26.84 12.05 6.70
N ARG A 20 -26.82 13.00 7.65
CA ARG A 20 -25.59 13.53 8.24
C ARG A 20 -24.91 12.47 9.10
N GLU A 21 -25.67 11.81 9.97
CA GLU A 21 -25.16 10.73 10.84
C GLU A 21 -24.54 9.60 10.01
N ASP A 22 -25.15 9.21 8.89
CA ASP A 22 -24.61 8.21 7.96
C ASP A 22 -23.25 8.61 7.37
N VAL A 23 -23.06 9.89 7.04
CA VAL A 23 -21.76 10.41 6.56
C VAL A 23 -20.73 10.37 7.69
N GLU A 24 -21.08 10.88 8.87
CA GLU A 24 -20.18 10.96 10.02
C GLU A 24 -19.77 9.57 10.53
N GLU A 25 -20.71 8.61 10.58
CA GLU A 25 -20.44 7.22 10.90
C GLU A 25 -19.50 6.58 9.88
N SER A 26 -19.76 6.78 8.59
CA SER A 26 -18.88 6.27 7.53
C SER A 26 -17.47 6.85 7.62
N LEU A 27 -17.33 8.15 7.94
CA LEU A 27 -16.02 8.79 8.15
C LEU A 27 -15.30 8.27 9.40
N ALA A 28 -16.03 8.02 10.49
CA ALA A 28 -15.46 7.42 11.70
C ALA A 28 -14.97 6.00 11.42
N ASN A 29 -15.79 5.17 10.78
CA ASN A 29 -15.44 3.80 10.41
C ASN A 29 -14.23 3.76 9.46
N ALA A 30 -14.16 4.68 8.49
CA ALA A 30 -13.00 4.79 7.61
C ALA A 30 -11.71 5.08 8.38
N ARG A 31 -11.75 5.98 9.38
CA ARG A 31 -10.59 6.30 10.23
C ARG A 31 -10.16 5.15 11.12
N ASP A 32 -11.14 4.47 11.71
CA ASP A 32 -10.88 3.34 12.60
C ASP A 32 -10.30 2.13 11.84
N ALA A 33 -10.61 2.01 10.55
CA ALA A 33 -10.07 0.98 9.67
C ALA A 33 -8.65 1.30 9.15
N LEU A 34 -8.21 2.57 9.19
CA LEU A 34 -6.86 2.95 8.74
C LEU A 34 -5.78 2.32 9.63
N PRO A 35 -4.62 1.96 9.05
CA PRO A 35 -3.50 1.46 9.84
C PRO A 35 -2.99 2.52 10.83
N GLU A 36 -2.79 2.12 12.09
CA GLU A 36 -2.18 2.98 13.09
C GLU A 36 -0.71 3.27 12.73
N GLY A 37 -0.28 4.52 12.95
CA GLY A 37 1.10 4.92 12.65
C GLY A 37 2.16 4.07 13.39
N ASP A 38 1.89 3.70 14.65
CA ASP A 38 2.78 2.84 15.43
C ASP A 38 2.91 1.42 14.84
N ALA A 39 1.87 0.90 14.18
CA ALA A 39 1.89 -0.41 13.55
C ALA A 39 2.88 -0.45 12.37
N ILE A 40 3.01 0.65 11.62
CA ILE A 40 3.96 0.79 10.51
C ILE A 40 5.40 0.77 11.04
N TRP A 41 5.68 1.50 12.13
CA TRP A 41 7.00 1.55 12.75
C TRP A 41 7.40 0.25 13.47
N GLY A 42 6.42 -0.56 13.85
CA GLY A 42 6.62 -1.83 14.56
C GLY A 42 7.00 -3.02 13.67
N VAL A 43 7.10 -2.84 12.35
CA VAL A 43 7.43 -3.92 11.42
C VAL A 43 8.88 -4.38 11.58
N GLU A 44 9.08 -5.66 11.89
CA GLU A 44 10.41 -6.28 12.08
C GLU A 44 10.46 -7.68 11.48
N ALA A 45 11.61 -8.06 10.89
CA ALA A 45 11.89 -9.40 10.42
C ALA A 45 13.40 -9.67 10.34
N ASP A 46 13.79 -10.95 10.27
CA ASP A 46 15.20 -11.39 10.21
C ASP A 46 15.92 -11.06 8.89
N ASN A 47 15.19 -10.58 7.88
CA ASN A 47 15.74 -10.26 6.56
C ASN A 47 14.95 -9.13 5.87
N THR A 48 15.59 -8.47 4.91
CA THR A 48 15.03 -7.32 4.19
C THR A 48 13.69 -7.63 3.51
N LEU A 49 13.54 -8.80 2.88
CA LEU A 49 12.27 -9.16 2.24
C LEU A 49 11.16 -9.37 3.26
N GLY A 50 11.48 -9.93 4.43
CA GLY A 50 10.54 -10.03 5.54
C GLY A 50 10.02 -8.66 5.98
N VAL A 51 10.92 -7.69 6.14
CA VAL A 51 10.55 -6.31 6.51
C VAL A 51 9.69 -5.66 5.43
N LEU A 52 10.07 -5.80 4.15
CA LEU A 52 9.30 -5.22 3.04
C LEU A 52 7.90 -5.83 2.91
N ASN A 53 7.77 -7.15 3.05
CA ASN A 53 6.46 -7.80 3.01
C ASN A 53 5.61 -7.45 4.24
N GLY A 54 6.23 -7.32 5.41
CA GLY A 54 5.56 -6.85 6.62
C GLY A 54 5.07 -5.41 6.47
N LEU A 55 5.92 -4.52 5.93
CA LEU A 55 5.57 -3.11 5.70
C LEU A 55 4.45 -2.99 4.66
N ARG A 56 4.52 -3.78 3.59
CA ARG A 56 3.43 -3.87 2.61
C ARG A 56 2.11 -4.23 3.30
N SER A 57 2.09 -5.27 4.12
CA SER A 57 0.86 -5.67 4.83
C SER A 57 0.40 -4.63 5.86
N ALA A 58 1.31 -3.88 6.46
CA ALA A 58 0.99 -2.84 7.45
C ALA A 58 0.44 -1.55 6.80
N LEU A 59 0.69 -1.35 5.50
CA LEU A 59 0.17 -0.24 4.70
C LEU A 59 -1.11 -0.61 3.94
N ASP A 60 -1.67 -1.81 4.13
CA ASP A 60 -2.94 -2.19 3.53
C ASP A 60 -4.08 -1.40 4.21
N PRO A 61 -4.82 -0.56 3.48
CA PRO A 61 -5.87 0.26 4.08
C PRO A 61 -7.14 -0.54 4.43
N GLY A 62 -7.24 -1.82 4.06
CA GLY A 62 -8.33 -2.70 4.48
C GLY A 62 -9.72 -2.19 4.08
N GLU A 63 -10.65 -2.13 5.04
CA GLU A 63 -12.05 -1.71 4.82
C GLU A 63 -12.21 -0.17 4.77
N ALA A 64 -11.13 0.61 4.99
CA ALA A 64 -11.21 2.07 5.01
C ALA A 64 -11.67 2.66 3.66
N GLU A 65 -11.32 2.03 2.55
CA GLU A 65 -11.72 2.46 1.19
C GLU A 65 -13.23 2.40 1.01
N GLU A 66 -13.84 1.31 1.47
CA GLU A 66 -15.27 1.05 1.35
C GLU A 66 -16.04 2.10 2.15
N HIS A 67 -15.64 2.34 3.39
CA HIS A 67 -16.23 3.35 4.26
C HIS A 67 -16.07 4.78 3.72
N LEU A 68 -14.90 5.15 3.19
CA LEU A 68 -14.70 6.46 2.56
C LEU A 68 -15.58 6.64 1.32
N THR A 69 -15.72 5.57 0.53
CA THR A 69 -16.60 5.56 -0.63
C THR A 69 -18.07 5.73 -0.22
N ASP A 70 -18.49 5.10 0.87
CA ASP A 70 -19.85 5.24 1.42
C ASP A 70 -20.10 6.64 1.98
N ALA A 71 -19.14 7.23 2.71
CA ALA A 71 -19.19 8.62 3.15
C ALA A 71 -19.40 9.58 1.96
N LYS A 72 -18.62 9.40 0.88
CA LYS A 72 -18.76 10.20 -0.35
C LYS A 72 -20.13 10.04 -1.00
N LYS A 73 -20.69 8.82 -1.03
CA LYS A 73 -22.01 8.55 -1.59
C LYS A 73 -23.10 9.27 -0.80
N TRP A 74 -23.11 9.11 0.52
CA TRP A 74 -24.08 9.74 1.42
C TRP A 74 -23.98 11.26 1.37
N TYR A 75 -22.75 11.79 1.40
CA TYR A 75 -22.49 13.22 1.24
C TYR A 75 -23.07 13.75 -0.08
N THR A 76 -22.76 13.09 -1.20
CA THR A 76 -23.25 13.56 -2.52
C THR A 76 -24.79 13.47 -2.60
N MET A 77 -25.41 12.50 -1.94
CA MET A 77 -26.86 12.35 -1.90
C MET A 77 -27.50 13.45 -1.04
N GLY A 78 -26.93 13.74 0.15
CA GLY A 78 -27.41 14.79 1.05
C GLY A 78 -27.20 16.20 0.50
N GLU A 79 -26.05 16.48 -0.12
CA GLU A 79 -25.77 17.78 -0.77
C GLU A 79 -26.80 18.09 -1.87
N ARG A 80 -27.13 17.09 -2.71
CA ARG A 80 -28.16 17.25 -3.75
C ARG A 80 -29.57 17.46 -3.19
N ALA A 81 -29.82 16.96 -1.98
CA ALA A 81 -31.08 17.12 -1.27
C ALA A 81 -31.13 18.42 -0.46
N ASP A 82 -30.07 19.24 -0.46
CA ASP A 82 -29.94 20.43 0.40
C ASP A 82 -30.07 20.06 1.90
N ALA A 83 -29.57 18.88 2.28
CA ALA A 83 -29.74 18.30 3.61
C ALA A 83 -28.72 18.80 4.65
N PHE A 84 -27.71 19.56 4.23
CA PHE A 84 -26.61 19.99 5.11
C PHE A 84 -26.50 21.51 5.13
N ASP A 85 -26.49 22.10 6.33
CA ASP A 85 -26.18 23.51 6.53
C ASP A 85 -24.67 23.80 6.38
N ASP A 86 -23.84 22.77 6.55
CA ASP A 86 -22.39 22.77 6.64
C ASP A 86 -21.74 21.75 5.69
N ALA A 87 -22.31 21.63 4.47
CA ALA A 87 -21.79 20.75 3.43
C ALA A 87 -20.28 20.98 3.16
N ASP A 88 -19.82 22.23 3.20
CA ASP A 88 -18.41 22.57 2.97
C ASP A 88 -17.48 21.94 4.01
N ASP A 89 -17.87 21.90 5.30
CA ASP A 89 -17.07 21.31 6.37
C ASP A 89 -16.93 19.79 6.19
N LEU A 90 -18.04 19.10 5.86
CA LEU A 90 -18.02 17.67 5.53
C LEU A 90 -17.18 17.37 4.28
N ALA A 91 -17.25 18.22 3.26
CA ALA A 91 -16.46 18.08 2.05
C ALA A 91 -14.96 18.20 2.32
N GLU A 92 -14.55 19.16 3.15
CA GLU A 92 -13.15 19.32 3.59
C GLU A 92 -12.68 18.08 4.36
N GLU A 93 -13.52 17.55 5.25
CA GLU A 93 -13.22 16.36 6.04
C GLU A 93 -13.03 15.10 5.18
N ILE A 94 -13.96 14.87 4.23
CA ILE A 94 -13.86 13.79 3.24
C ILE A 94 -12.57 13.93 2.41
N LYS A 95 -12.27 15.15 1.96
CA LYS A 95 -11.07 15.41 1.14
C LYS A 95 -9.78 15.15 1.91
N ALA A 96 -9.70 15.58 3.17
CA ALA A 96 -8.54 15.34 4.00
C ALA A 96 -8.30 13.84 4.21
N LEU A 97 -9.36 13.05 4.42
CA LEU A 97 -9.24 11.61 4.56
C LEU A 97 -8.87 10.92 3.25
N ASP A 98 -9.40 11.40 2.12
CA ASP A 98 -9.06 10.91 0.78
C ASP A 98 -7.58 11.13 0.42
N GLU A 99 -7.02 12.29 0.79
CA GLU A 99 -5.59 12.57 0.62
C GLU A 99 -4.72 11.58 1.43
N VAL A 100 -5.09 11.30 2.68
CA VAL A 100 -4.39 10.32 3.51
C VAL A 100 -4.46 8.93 2.90
N PHE A 101 -5.62 8.55 2.36
CA PHE A 101 -5.81 7.25 1.71
C PHE A 101 -4.92 7.11 0.46
N ALA A 102 -4.91 8.13 -0.40
CA ALA A 102 -4.04 8.15 -1.58
C ALA A 102 -2.55 8.05 -1.21
N ASP A 103 -2.11 8.76 -0.18
CA ASP A 103 -0.73 8.68 0.31
C ASP A 103 -0.36 7.26 0.81
N ILE A 104 -1.31 6.55 1.43
CA ILE A 104 -1.12 5.16 1.89
C ILE A 104 -1.03 4.20 0.71
N GLU A 105 -1.93 4.32 -0.28
CA GLU A 105 -1.90 3.49 -1.48
C GLU A 105 -0.60 3.68 -2.27
N ASP A 106 -0.17 4.92 -2.47
CA ASP A 106 1.08 5.27 -3.14
C ASP A 106 2.27 4.64 -2.41
N ALA A 107 2.27 4.67 -1.07
CA ALA A 107 3.32 4.02 -0.27
C ALA A 107 3.27 2.50 -0.38
N HIS A 108 2.07 1.89 -0.35
CA HIS A 108 1.88 0.45 -0.49
C HIS A 108 2.37 -0.06 -1.86
N GLU A 109 2.08 0.67 -2.95
CA GLU A 109 2.57 0.36 -4.30
C GLU A 109 4.10 0.43 -4.35
N GLN A 110 4.71 1.53 -3.86
CA GLN A 110 6.16 1.70 -3.83
C GLN A 110 6.87 0.57 -3.06
N VAL A 111 6.32 0.13 -1.93
CA VAL A 111 6.88 -0.98 -1.15
C VAL A 111 6.71 -2.31 -1.90
N SER A 112 5.59 -2.51 -2.58
CA SER A 112 5.33 -3.71 -3.40
C SER A 112 6.30 -3.83 -4.57
N ASP A 113 6.56 -2.72 -5.25
CA ASP A 113 7.55 -2.65 -6.33
C ASP A 113 8.96 -2.92 -5.83
N LEU A 114 9.32 -2.32 -4.69
CA LEU A 114 10.62 -2.55 -4.06
C LEU A 114 10.79 -4.01 -3.62
N ALA A 115 9.75 -4.62 -3.04
CA ALA A 115 9.74 -6.03 -2.65
C ALA A 115 9.92 -6.98 -3.86
N SER A 116 9.52 -6.55 -5.05
CA SER A 116 9.71 -7.29 -6.31
C SER A 116 11.08 -7.07 -6.94
N THR A 117 11.62 -5.85 -6.84
CA THR A 117 12.92 -5.46 -7.43
C THR A 117 14.11 -6.05 -6.67
N VAL A 118 14.04 -6.13 -5.33
CA VAL A 118 15.17 -6.59 -4.49
C VAL A 118 15.59 -8.05 -4.78
N PRO A 119 14.69 -9.03 -4.93
CA PRO A 119 15.04 -10.39 -5.32
C PRO A 119 15.71 -10.48 -6.70
N GLU A 120 15.23 -9.71 -7.68
CA GLU A 120 15.80 -9.67 -9.03
C GLU A 120 17.23 -9.13 -9.02
N LEU A 121 17.45 -8.04 -8.27
CA LEU A 121 18.79 -7.46 -8.09
C LEU A 121 19.75 -8.45 -7.44
N ARG A 122 19.29 -9.20 -6.43
CA ARG A 122 20.11 -10.25 -5.81
C ARG A 122 20.54 -11.29 -6.83
N GLY A 123 19.63 -11.79 -7.66
CA GLY A 123 19.96 -12.76 -8.71
C GLY A 123 21.00 -12.22 -9.69
N ALA A 124 20.82 -10.98 -10.16
CA ALA A 124 21.78 -10.33 -11.06
C ALA A 124 23.18 -10.15 -10.43
N LEU A 125 23.25 -9.89 -9.12
CA LEU A 125 24.52 -9.79 -8.39
C LEU A 125 25.18 -11.15 -8.20
N ASP A 126 24.41 -12.19 -7.90
CA ASP A 126 24.91 -13.56 -7.76
C ASP A 126 25.48 -14.06 -9.11
N ASP A 127 24.78 -13.80 -10.23
CA ASP A 127 25.24 -14.12 -11.59
C ASP A 127 26.52 -13.38 -11.96
N ALA A 128 26.62 -12.09 -11.61
CA ALA A 128 27.80 -11.28 -11.90
C ALA A 128 29.06 -11.75 -11.15
N HIS A 129 28.91 -12.25 -9.91
CA HIS A 129 30.04 -12.82 -9.17
C HIS A 129 30.42 -14.21 -9.68
N ALA A 130 29.44 -15.06 -10.02
CA ALA A 130 29.73 -16.37 -10.58
C ALA A 130 30.53 -16.28 -11.89
N ALA A 131 30.20 -15.32 -12.77
CA ALA A 131 30.95 -15.08 -14.00
C ALA A 131 32.41 -14.63 -13.73
N ALA A 132 32.67 -13.93 -12.63
CA ALA A 132 34.03 -13.51 -12.26
C ALA A 132 34.86 -14.67 -11.69
N ASP A 133 34.24 -15.56 -10.90
CA ASP A 133 34.91 -16.76 -10.37
C ASP A 133 35.26 -17.78 -11.48
N GLU A 134 34.43 -17.89 -12.53
CA GLU A 134 34.70 -18.75 -13.69
C GLU A 134 35.88 -18.25 -14.55
N ASP A 135 36.11 -16.93 -14.63
CA ASP A 135 37.26 -16.34 -15.34
C ASP A 135 38.58 -16.54 -14.55
N GLU A 136 38.56 -16.57 -13.21
CA GLU A 136 39.77 -16.81 -12.39
C GLU A 136 40.24 -18.27 -12.42
N GLU A 137 39.32 -19.24 -12.49
CA GLU A 137 39.65 -20.68 -12.61
C GLU A 137 40.21 -21.07 -14.00
N ALA A 138 39.96 -20.26 -15.04
CA ALA A 138 40.50 -20.48 -16.39
C ALA A 138 41.97 -20.05 -16.56
N GLU A 139 42.45 -19.13 -15.72
CA GLU A 139 43.84 -18.62 -15.75
C GLU A 139 44.81 -19.48 -14.89
N GLY A 140 44.29 -20.40 -14.06
CA GLY A 140 45.08 -21.26 -13.16
C GLY A 140 45.60 -22.58 -13.76
N ASP A 141 45.07 -23.02 -14.90
CA ASP A 141 45.39 -24.34 -15.50
C ASP A 141 46.44 -24.27 -16.64
N ALA A 142 46.90 -23.07 -17.02
CA ALA A 142 47.80 -22.89 -18.17
C ALA A 142 49.31 -23.12 -17.90
N GLU A 143 49.73 -23.34 -16.66
CA GLU A 143 51.17 -23.38 -16.28
C GLU A 143 51.69 -24.80 -15.94
N ALA A 144 50.93 -25.88 -16.20
CA ALA A 144 51.30 -27.23 -15.74
C ALA A 144 51.95 -28.17 -16.79
N ASP A 145 52.05 -27.81 -18.08
CA ASP A 145 52.44 -28.77 -19.15
C ASP A 145 53.68 -28.37 -19.98
N ALA A 146 54.64 -27.62 -19.41
CA ALA A 146 55.83 -27.17 -20.14
C ALA A 146 57.14 -27.95 -19.87
N ASP A 147 57.14 -29.01 -19.04
CA ASP A 147 58.36 -29.72 -18.64
C ASP A 147 58.22 -31.25 -18.79
N ALA A 148 58.13 -31.74 -20.03
CA ALA A 148 58.25 -33.17 -20.34
C ALA A 148 58.70 -33.45 -21.81
N GLU A 149 59.68 -32.71 -22.33
CA GLU A 149 60.48 -33.15 -23.48
C GLU A 149 61.93 -33.44 -23.04
N GLU A 150 62.21 -34.65 -22.52
CA GLU A 150 63.53 -35.28 -22.76
C GLU A 150 63.50 -36.80 -22.49
N ALA A 151 64.07 -37.56 -23.43
CA ALA A 151 64.32 -39.02 -23.46
C ALA A 151 63.11 -39.90 -23.89
N GLU A 152 63.13 -40.67 -24.98
CA GLU A 152 64.22 -41.46 -25.55
C GLU A 152 64.12 -41.61 -27.08
N ALA A 153 65.25 -41.37 -27.75
CA ALA A 153 65.59 -41.92 -29.05
C ALA A 153 66.41 -43.21 -28.85
N ALA A 154 66.24 -44.18 -29.77
CA ALA A 154 66.86 -45.53 -29.85
C ALA A 154 66.15 -46.59 -28.98
N ASP A 155 65.70 -47.74 -29.48
CA ASP A 155 66.15 -48.62 -30.57
C ASP A 155 64.96 -49.40 -31.17
#